data_AF-A0A258W290-F1
#
_entry.id   AF-A0A258W290-F1
#
_cell.length_a   1.000
_cell.length_b   1.000
_cell.length_c   1.000
_cell.angle_alpha   90.00
_cell.angle_beta   90.00
_cell.angle_gamma   90.00
#
_symmetry.space_group_name_H-M   'P 1'
#
loop_
_entity.id
_entity.type
_entity.pdbx_description
1 polymer ?
#
loop_
_entity_poly.entity_id
_entity_poly.type
_entity_poly.pdbx_seq_one_letter_code
_entity_poly.pdbx_strand_id
1 'polypeptide(L)'
;MFSLNRLFVFSIFALSTITLTTSCKLINDDSITESVTQSPGDSVPVVDFSVVEDNGPTTPPNDDPGTLPPPVLNPGDVQFEEGFSINNDALYTNQSFVDLTFRTLAPSKIKIGKTLNCADGQWENYVDQKRISLLEFNTSVTYSVMFQDWEGGRSTCYRKSIIHDDVGPDVVFQTYPAAGIEVGVAADISFYVRDDRSETVSVNCSLNGITKSCFYGNNKVSLPQLPVGAYTFTVTAKDDLQNITTRSVTWTVHSLYKNVVQKVTVNNYKKVDVLFVIDNSGSMEYEQQSMAQRTSQFLTILQGLDYQIAITTTDPRTINLGDGRLIPLTGGNGKKIIDASMQVSTAQNLLSQTLQRPETGSGNEQGIRSVYRAIERYGANESDFRSFFRDGAQLSVVLISDEDESANTSKNDPTSLLSLINSTWSGQKRFNFNSIITRPGDTGCRNTYGYSYGERYKTISDMTGGVLGNVCDMDYTAQVSGIADEIRRLLKTLTLSCQPLIQFPIVIKKDGAVLSQSYTIEGLNIKFTNELDPGAYEVEYTCLK
;
A
#
# COMPACT_ATOMS: atom_id res chain seq x y z
N MET A 1 80.13 -55.87 2.97
CA MET A 1 80.14 -55.74 4.44
C MET A 1 78.71 -55.95 4.93
N PHE A 2 78.51 -56.92 5.82
CA PHE A 2 77.23 -57.32 6.43
C PHE A 2 76.71 -56.29 7.44
N SER A 3 75.38 -56.22 7.62
CA SER A 3 74.64 -56.25 8.92
C SER A 3 73.24 -55.62 8.75
N LEU A 4 72.16 -56.41 8.74
CA LEU A 4 71.12 -56.59 9.80
C LEU A 4 70.38 -55.27 10.17
N ASN A 5 69.04 -55.20 10.27
CA ASN A 5 68.09 -56.15 10.85
C ASN A 5 66.62 -55.88 10.44
N ARG A 6 65.78 -56.93 10.52
CA ARG A 6 64.33 -56.99 10.22
C ARG A 6 63.44 -56.53 11.39
N LEU A 7 62.19 -56.13 11.11
CA LEU A 7 60.89 -56.72 11.58
C LEU A 7 59.72 -55.83 11.07
N PHE A 8 58.81 -56.29 10.18
CA PHE A 8 57.52 -57.00 10.41
C PHE A 8 56.54 -56.27 11.35
N VAL A 9 55.22 -56.16 11.16
CA VAL A 9 54.19 -56.51 10.14
C VAL A 9 52.85 -55.98 10.73
N PHE A 10 51.84 -55.61 9.93
CA PHE A 10 50.47 -56.18 10.01
C PHE A 10 49.49 -55.58 8.99
N SER A 11 48.68 -56.50 8.46
CA SER A 11 47.84 -56.43 7.28
C SER A 11 46.36 -56.12 7.61
N ILE A 12 45.69 -55.50 6.63
CA ILE A 12 44.39 -55.84 6.01
C ILE A 12 43.48 -56.83 6.79
N PHE A 13 42.21 -56.46 7.04
CA PHE A 13 41.01 -57.11 6.50
C PHE A 13 39.71 -56.29 6.76
N ALA A 14 38.76 -56.46 5.85
CA ALA A 14 37.52 -55.71 5.61
C ALA A 14 36.36 -56.00 6.59
N LEU A 15 35.32 -55.13 6.62
CA LEU A 15 33.90 -55.51 6.40
C LEU A 15 32.90 -54.31 6.36
N SER A 16 32.03 -54.36 5.35
CA SER A 16 30.56 -54.08 5.32
C SER A 16 29.91 -52.73 5.74
N THR A 17 29.22 -52.14 4.73
CA THR A 17 27.84 -51.58 4.71
C THR A 17 27.42 -50.44 5.66
N ILE A 18 26.94 -49.33 5.08
CA ILE A 18 25.51 -48.93 4.94
C ILE A 18 25.46 -47.58 4.19
N THR A 19 24.83 -47.58 3.02
CA THR A 19 24.42 -46.37 2.30
C THR A 19 23.08 -45.88 2.83
N LEU A 20 23.07 -44.70 3.45
CA LEU A 20 21.86 -43.94 3.74
C LEU A 20 21.88 -42.67 2.87
N THR A 21 21.01 -42.67 1.88
CA THR A 21 20.66 -41.52 1.05
C THR A 21 19.79 -40.57 1.86
N THR A 22 20.22 -39.33 2.06
CA THR A 22 19.34 -38.22 2.39
C THR A 22 19.69 -37.03 1.52
N SER A 23 18.93 -36.90 0.43
CA SER A 23 18.76 -35.67 -0.33
C SER A 23 18.16 -34.60 0.60
N CYS A 24 18.93 -33.58 0.97
CA CYS A 24 18.37 -32.37 1.59
C CYS A 24 18.26 -31.29 0.52
N LYS A 25 17.03 -31.10 0.08
CA LYS A 25 16.56 -30.08 -0.85
C LYS A 25 16.65 -28.73 -0.13
N LEU A 26 17.43 -27.79 -0.67
CA LEU A 26 17.38 -26.39 -0.27
C LEU A 26 15.99 -25.86 -0.63
N ILE A 27 15.16 -25.64 0.39
CA ILE A 27 13.93 -24.87 0.29
C ILE A 27 14.29 -23.46 0.74
N ASN A 28 14.12 -22.49 -0.16
CA ASN A 28 14.00 -21.07 0.19
C ASN A 28 12.77 -20.94 1.09
N ASP A 29 12.98 -20.50 2.33
CA ASP A 29 11.91 -20.09 3.22
C ASP A 29 12.01 -18.57 3.43
N ASP A 30 11.64 -17.83 2.40
CA ASP A 30 11.14 -16.47 2.56
C ASP A 30 9.68 -16.59 3.00
N SER A 31 9.46 -16.81 4.29
CA SER A 31 8.14 -16.65 4.90
C SER A 31 8.21 -15.48 5.89
N ILE A 32 7.77 -14.31 5.44
CA ILE A 32 7.25 -13.28 6.33
C ILE A 32 5.97 -13.86 6.92
N THR A 33 6.05 -14.32 8.17
CA THR A 33 4.87 -14.76 8.92
C THR A 33 4.11 -13.53 9.42
N GLU A 34 3.08 -13.14 8.69
CA GLU A 34 2.03 -12.27 9.22
C GLU A 34 1.25 -13.03 10.29
N SER A 35 1.60 -12.82 11.57
CA SER A 35 0.77 -13.25 12.68
C SER A 35 -0.31 -12.21 12.93
N VAL A 36 -1.48 -12.40 12.32
CA VAL A 36 -2.71 -11.70 12.72
C VAL A 36 -3.23 -12.38 13.98
N THR A 37 -2.85 -11.88 15.16
CA THR A 37 -3.57 -12.18 16.40
C THR A 37 -4.88 -11.39 16.39
N GLN A 38 -5.93 -11.98 15.81
CA GLN A 38 -7.30 -11.54 16.05
C GLN A 38 -7.68 -11.86 17.50
N SER A 39 -7.90 -10.81 18.29
CA SER A 39 -8.68 -10.93 19.51
C SER A 39 -10.13 -11.27 19.12
N PRO A 40 -10.75 -12.33 19.66
CA PRO A 40 -12.15 -12.64 19.38
C PRO A 40 -13.02 -11.66 20.16
N GLY A 41 -13.45 -10.57 19.52
CA GLY A 41 -14.36 -9.63 20.17
C GLY A 41 -14.58 -8.25 19.53
N ASP A 42 -13.94 -7.90 18.41
CA ASP A 42 -14.22 -6.60 17.79
C ASP A 42 -15.45 -6.68 16.88
N SER A 43 -16.55 -6.09 17.37
CA SER A 43 -17.73 -5.77 16.57
C SER A 43 -17.30 -5.02 15.30
N VAL A 44 -17.64 -5.55 14.13
CA VAL A 44 -17.48 -4.84 12.86
C VAL A 44 -18.08 -3.44 13.03
N PRO A 45 -17.31 -2.35 12.81
CA PRO A 45 -17.84 -1.01 12.99
C PRO A 45 -19.09 -0.84 12.12
N VAL A 46 -20.17 -0.36 12.75
CA VAL A 46 -21.45 -0.09 12.09
C VAL A 46 -21.26 1.12 11.19
N VAL A 47 -20.90 0.88 9.93
CA VAL A 47 -20.71 1.94 8.93
C VAL A 47 -22.04 2.23 8.27
N ASP A 48 -22.56 3.44 8.50
CA ASP A 48 -23.75 3.91 7.79
C ASP A 48 -23.43 4.36 6.36
N PHE A 49 -24.38 4.22 5.43
CA PHE A 49 -24.19 4.58 4.03
C PHE A 49 -25.42 5.28 3.44
N SER A 50 -25.21 6.09 2.39
CA SER A 50 -26.31 6.71 1.64
C SER A 50 -26.37 6.14 0.23
N VAL A 51 -27.59 6.03 -0.28
CA VAL A 51 -27.87 5.59 -1.64
C VAL A 51 -28.45 6.80 -2.36
N VAL A 52 -27.88 7.12 -3.52
CA VAL A 52 -28.33 8.22 -4.37
C VAL A 52 -28.75 7.65 -5.72
N GLU A 53 -29.85 8.14 -6.26
CA GLU A 53 -30.29 7.85 -7.63
C GLU A 53 -29.37 8.57 -8.62
N ASP A 54 -28.76 7.82 -9.56
CA ASP A 54 -27.87 8.41 -10.56
C ASP A 54 -28.68 8.90 -11.77
N ASN A 55 -29.25 10.10 -11.62
CA ASN A 55 -29.96 10.79 -12.68
C ASN A 55 -28.95 11.54 -13.57
N GLY A 56 -28.45 10.88 -14.62
CA GLY A 56 -27.82 11.57 -15.74
C GLY A 56 -28.77 12.64 -16.33
N PRO A 57 -28.26 13.67 -17.04
CA PRO A 57 -29.07 14.80 -17.47
C PRO A 57 -30.18 14.34 -18.43
N THR A 58 -31.43 14.42 -17.98
CA THR A 58 -32.62 14.12 -18.78
C THR A 58 -33.25 15.43 -19.25
N THR A 59 -33.29 15.64 -20.57
CA THR A 59 -34.28 16.53 -21.19
C THR A 59 -35.61 15.77 -21.27
N PRO A 60 -36.72 16.32 -20.74
CA PRO A 60 -38.01 15.64 -20.80
C PRO A 60 -38.61 15.72 -22.21
N PRO A 61 -39.16 14.63 -22.76
CA PRO A 61 -40.10 14.72 -23.86
C PRO A 61 -41.42 15.25 -23.29
N ASN A 62 -41.82 16.41 -23.81
CA ASN A 62 -43.14 16.98 -23.66
C ASN A 62 -44.07 16.20 -24.61
N ASP A 63 -45.18 15.66 -24.10
CA ASP A 63 -46.38 15.40 -24.91
C ASP A 63 -47.61 15.37 -23.98
N ASP A 64 -48.29 16.52 -23.99
CA ASP A 64 -49.73 16.63 -23.73
C ASP A 64 -50.47 16.04 -24.94
N PRO A 65 -51.53 15.24 -24.71
CA PRO A 65 -52.81 15.73 -25.21
C PRO A 65 -53.96 15.44 -24.26
N GLY A 66 -54.67 16.49 -23.86
CA GLY A 66 -56.01 16.39 -23.31
C GLY A 66 -57.02 15.83 -24.31
N THR A 67 -57.94 14.97 -23.84
CA THR A 67 -59.32 14.90 -24.35
C THR A 67 -60.28 14.33 -23.29
N LEU A 68 -61.26 15.17 -22.95
CA LEU A 68 -62.68 14.96 -22.59
C LEU A 68 -63.09 13.94 -21.49
N PRO A 69 -64.05 14.32 -20.61
CA PRO A 69 -64.56 13.43 -19.58
C PRO A 69 -65.44 12.31 -20.19
N PRO A 70 -65.44 11.10 -19.60
CA PRO A 70 -66.27 10.01 -20.08
C PRO A 70 -67.77 10.33 -19.89
N PRO A 71 -68.67 9.77 -20.71
CA PRO A 71 -70.11 9.98 -20.56
C PRO A 71 -70.60 9.33 -19.27
N VAL A 72 -71.50 10.01 -18.58
CA VAL A 72 -72.23 9.47 -17.42
C VAL A 72 -73.14 8.35 -17.91
N LEU A 73 -72.86 7.10 -17.52
CA LEU A 73 -73.76 5.96 -17.67
C LEU A 73 -74.69 5.88 -16.45
N ASN A 74 -75.99 5.69 -16.71
CA ASN A 74 -77.01 5.49 -15.67
C ASN A 74 -76.71 4.21 -14.85
N PRO A 75 -76.93 4.23 -13.51
CA PRO A 75 -76.74 3.06 -12.67
C PRO A 75 -77.93 2.12 -12.82
N GLY A 76 -77.79 1.05 -13.62
CA GLY A 76 -78.86 0.06 -13.78
C GLY A 76 -78.59 -1.09 -14.75
N ASP A 77 -77.74 -0.92 -15.76
CA ASP A 77 -77.42 -1.99 -16.71
C ASP A 77 -76.07 -2.62 -16.37
N VAL A 78 -76.08 -3.77 -15.69
CA VAL A 78 -74.91 -4.65 -15.69
C VAL A 78 -74.83 -5.25 -17.09
N GLN A 79 -74.05 -4.63 -17.99
CA GLN A 79 -73.76 -5.24 -19.28
C GLN A 79 -73.00 -6.54 -19.04
N PHE A 80 -73.62 -7.65 -19.44
CA PHE A 80 -72.95 -8.93 -19.48
C PHE A 80 -71.93 -8.89 -20.63
N GLU A 81 -70.64 -8.84 -20.29
CA GLU A 81 -69.58 -9.02 -21.28
C GLU A 81 -69.29 -10.50 -21.47
N GLU A 82 -69.67 -11.02 -22.64
CA GLU A 82 -69.26 -12.34 -23.09
C GLU A 82 -67.74 -12.37 -23.33
N GLY A 83 -67.05 -13.41 -22.87
CA GLY A 83 -65.60 -13.52 -22.96
C GLY A 83 -64.99 -14.45 -21.92
N PHE A 84 -63.72 -14.20 -21.57
CA PHE A 84 -63.01 -14.95 -20.55
C PHE A 84 -61.97 -14.10 -19.82
N SER A 85 -61.59 -14.52 -18.62
CA SER A 85 -60.46 -13.97 -17.86
C SER A 85 -59.42 -15.04 -17.59
N ILE A 86 -58.17 -14.61 -17.42
CA ILE A 86 -57.03 -15.46 -17.02
C ILE A 86 -56.69 -15.06 -15.59
N ASN A 87 -56.69 -16.01 -14.64
CA ASN A 87 -56.33 -15.76 -13.23
C ASN A 87 -57.05 -14.54 -12.62
N ASN A 88 -58.35 -14.37 -12.90
CA ASN A 88 -59.14 -13.20 -12.51
C ASN A 88 -58.58 -11.86 -13.03
N ASP A 89 -58.15 -11.85 -14.30
CA ASP A 89 -57.58 -10.68 -14.99
C ASP A 89 -56.25 -10.19 -14.40
N ALA A 90 -55.49 -11.08 -13.74
CA ALA A 90 -54.11 -10.80 -13.35
C ALA A 90 -53.23 -10.54 -14.59
N LEU A 91 -52.36 -9.51 -14.51
CA LEU A 91 -51.40 -9.18 -15.56
C LEU A 91 -50.23 -10.17 -15.62
N TYR A 92 -49.85 -10.72 -14.46
CA TYR A 92 -48.67 -11.56 -14.28
C TYR A 92 -48.99 -12.86 -13.52
N THR A 93 -48.16 -13.89 -13.69
CA THR A 93 -48.20 -15.11 -12.88
C THR A 93 -46.83 -15.78 -12.80
N ASN A 94 -46.49 -16.36 -11.65
CA ASN A 94 -45.33 -17.26 -11.50
C ASN A 94 -45.73 -18.75 -11.41
N GLN A 95 -47.02 -19.04 -11.63
CA GLN A 95 -47.53 -20.40 -11.54
C GLN A 95 -47.32 -21.10 -12.88
N SER A 96 -46.97 -22.39 -12.84
CA SER A 96 -46.83 -23.24 -14.03
C SER A 96 -48.17 -23.59 -14.72
N PHE A 97 -49.24 -22.91 -14.35
CA PHE A 97 -50.59 -23.06 -14.89
C PHE A 97 -51.36 -21.75 -14.81
N VAL A 98 -52.43 -21.64 -15.60
CA VAL A 98 -53.41 -20.57 -15.53
C VAL A 98 -54.82 -21.13 -15.39
N ASP A 99 -55.67 -20.41 -14.67
CA ASP A 99 -57.09 -20.69 -14.57
C ASP A 99 -57.86 -19.75 -15.49
N LEU A 100 -58.49 -20.33 -16.51
CA LEU A 100 -59.40 -19.61 -17.40
C LEU A 100 -60.82 -19.65 -16.82
N THR A 101 -61.47 -18.51 -16.71
CA THR A 101 -62.89 -18.40 -16.32
C THR A 101 -63.69 -17.84 -17.49
N PHE A 102 -64.73 -18.54 -17.92
CA PHE A 102 -65.51 -18.21 -19.12
C PHE A 102 -66.87 -17.61 -18.75
N ARG A 103 -67.34 -16.65 -19.55
CA ARG A 103 -68.65 -15.99 -19.40
C ARG A 103 -69.33 -15.92 -20.76
N THR A 104 -70.46 -16.61 -20.90
CA THR A 104 -71.31 -16.58 -22.11
C THR A 104 -72.75 -16.97 -21.73
N LEU A 105 -73.77 -16.52 -22.50
CA LEU A 105 -75.19 -16.63 -22.13
C LEU A 105 -75.83 -17.99 -22.49
N ALA A 106 -75.36 -18.68 -23.54
CA ALA A 106 -75.97 -19.93 -24.00
C ALA A 106 -75.01 -20.89 -24.72
N PRO A 107 -73.85 -21.25 -24.12
CA PRO A 107 -72.87 -22.08 -24.82
C PRO A 107 -73.23 -23.57 -24.84
N SER A 108 -72.97 -24.22 -25.97
CA SER A 108 -72.94 -25.68 -26.11
C SER A 108 -71.50 -26.20 -26.21
N LYS A 109 -70.63 -25.48 -26.92
CA LYS A 109 -69.23 -25.82 -27.13
C LYS A 109 -68.32 -24.62 -26.89
N ILE A 110 -67.08 -24.90 -26.52
CA ILE A 110 -65.99 -23.93 -26.40
C ILE A 110 -64.81 -24.39 -27.25
N LYS A 111 -64.08 -23.44 -27.84
CA LYS A 111 -62.83 -23.67 -28.55
C LYS A 111 -61.76 -22.77 -27.97
N ILE A 112 -60.70 -23.36 -27.44
CA ILE A 112 -59.57 -22.66 -26.82
C ILE A 112 -58.33 -22.89 -27.69
N GLY A 113 -57.64 -21.81 -28.02
CA GLY A 113 -56.41 -21.81 -28.81
C GLY A 113 -55.44 -20.74 -28.33
N LYS A 114 -54.36 -20.55 -29.08
CA LYS A 114 -53.35 -19.51 -28.88
C LYS A 114 -53.24 -18.55 -30.07
N THR A 115 -53.82 -18.89 -31.22
CA THR A 115 -53.80 -18.00 -32.40
C THR A 115 -54.79 -16.84 -32.23
N LEU A 116 -54.38 -15.62 -32.59
CA LEU A 116 -55.18 -14.40 -32.38
C LEU A 116 -56.55 -14.40 -33.09
N ASN A 117 -56.75 -15.28 -34.07
CA ASN A 117 -57.98 -15.42 -34.85
C ASN A 117 -58.78 -16.69 -34.52
N CYS A 118 -58.45 -17.41 -33.45
CA CYS A 118 -59.10 -18.67 -33.05
C CYS A 118 -59.07 -19.75 -34.16
N ALA A 119 -58.08 -19.70 -35.06
CA ALA A 119 -57.93 -20.69 -36.12
C ALA A 119 -57.51 -22.05 -35.56
N ASP A 120 -56.62 -22.05 -34.57
CA ASP A 120 -56.20 -23.22 -33.81
C ASP A 120 -57.20 -23.62 -32.71
N GLY A 121 -56.90 -24.71 -31.99
CA GLY A 121 -57.77 -25.28 -30.96
C GLY A 121 -58.77 -26.32 -31.50
N GLN A 122 -59.36 -27.10 -30.60
CA GLN A 122 -60.41 -28.08 -30.91
C GLN A 122 -61.69 -27.71 -30.17
N TRP A 123 -62.85 -28.00 -30.77
CA TRP A 123 -64.14 -27.81 -30.11
C TRP A 123 -64.35 -28.87 -29.04
N GLU A 124 -64.67 -28.43 -27.82
CA GLU A 124 -64.98 -29.29 -26.68
C GLU A 124 -66.31 -28.88 -26.02
N ASN A 125 -66.85 -29.70 -25.12
CA ASN A 125 -68.05 -29.33 -24.36
C ASN A 125 -67.77 -28.10 -23.49
N TYR A 126 -68.74 -27.19 -23.42
CA TYR A 126 -68.59 -26.01 -22.59
C TYR A 126 -68.39 -26.37 -21.10
N VAL A 127 -67.48 -25.64 -20.47
CA VAL A 127 -67.25 -25.57 -19.02
C VAL A 127 -67.13 -24.09 -18.64
N ASP A 128 -67.44 -23.75 -17.40
CA ASP A 128 -67.34 -22.38 -16.87
C ASP A 128 -65.92 -22.00 -16.45
N GLN A 129 -65.08 -22.98 -16.12
CA GLN A 129 -63.66 -22.78 -15.81
C GLN A 129 -62.78 -23.92 -16.36
N LYS A 130 -61.52 -23.60 -16.68
CA LYS A 130 -60.52 -24.59 -17.10
C LYS A 130 -59.11 -24.19 -16.69
N ARG A 131 -58.40 -25.12 -16.05
CA ARG A 131 -56.97 -24.98 -15.75
C ARG A 131 -56.13 -25.47 -16.93
N ILE A 132 -55.14 -24.68 -17.34
CA ILE A 132 -54.21 -25.01 -18.42
C ILE A 132 -52.77 -24.89 -17.91
N SER A 133 -51.99 -25.96 -18.05
CA SER A 133 -50.54 -25.92 -17.79
C SER A 133 -49.82 -25.06 -18.82
N LEU A 134 -48.92 -24.19 -18.36
CA LEU A 134 -48.08 -23.38 -19.22
C LEU A 134 -46.86 -24.20 -19.70
N LEU A 135 -46.47 -23.97 -20.95
CA LEU A 135 -45.28 -24.57 -21.57
C LEU A 135 -44.23 -23.50 -21.94
N GLU A 136 -44.61 -22.23 -21.85
CA GLU A 136 -43.79 -21.06 -22.15
C GLU A 136 -43.68 -20.27 -20.84
N PHE A 137 -42.46 -20.11 -20.32
CA PHE A 137 -42.18 -19.38 -19.08
C PHE A 137 -41.43 -18.08 -19.40
N ASN A 138 -41.51 -17.10 -18.50
CA ASN A 138 -40.77 -15.82 -18.59
C ASN A 138 -41.10 -15.02 -19.87
N THR A 139 -42.36 -15.09 -20.30
CA THR A 139 -42.86 -14.47 -21.53
C THR A 139 -44.37 -14.21 -21.47
N SER A 140 -44.87 -13.35 -22.35
CA SER A 140 -46.31 -13.18 -22.56
C SER A 140 -46.90 -14.40 -23.27
N VAL A 141 -47.97 -14.95 -22.70
CA VAL A 141 -48.76 -16.06 -23.24
C VAL A 141 -50.15 -15.54 -23.55
N THR A 142 -50.58 -15.72 -24.80
CA THR A 142 -51.91 -15.32 -25.28
C THR A 142 -52.80 -16.54 -25.46
N TYR A 143 -54.03 -16.44 -24.95
CA TYR A 143 -55.11 -17.40 -25.22
C TYR A 143 -56.20 -16.74 -26.05
N SER A 144 -56.84 -17.54 -26.89
CA SER A 144 -57.98 -17.17 -27.71
C SER A 144 -59.15 -18.12 -27.46
N VAL A 145 -60.36 -17.58 -27.30
CA VAL A 145 -61.56 -18.37 -26.97
C VAL A 145 -62.71 -18.00 -27.91
N MET A 146 -63.41 -19.02 -28.41
CA MET A 146 -64.64 -18.88 -29.18
C MET A 146 -65.71 -19.81 -28.59
N PHE A 147 -66.94 -19.30 -28.47
CA PHE A 147 -68.10 -20.06 -28.01
C PHE A 147 -68.97 -20.45 -29.20
N GLN A 148 -69.72 -21.55 -29.05
CA GLN A 148 -70.76 -21.94 -29.99
C GLN A 148 -72.04 -22.27 -29.22
N ASP A 149 -73.18 -21.77 -29.67
CA ASP A 149 -74.50 -22.06 -29.09
C ASP A 149 -75.05 -23.44 -29.53
N TRP A 150 -76.26 -23.79 -29.12
CA TRP A 150 -76.91 -25.07 -29.48
C TRP A 150 -77.47 -25.10 -30.91
N GLU A 151 -77.57 -23.94 -31.58
CA GLU A 151 -78.01 -23.76 -32.98
C GLU A 151 -76.81 -23.78 -33.95
N GLY A 152 -75.58 -23.78 -33.42
CA GLY A 152 -74.33 -23.79 -34.16
C GLY A 152 -73.76 -22.39 -34.44
N GLY A 153 -74.40 -21.33 -33.98
CA GLY A 153 -73.92 -19.95 -34.04
C GLY A 153 -72.66 -19.76 -33.21
N ARG A 154 -71.70 -18.98 -33.72
CA ARG A 154 -70.37 -18.80 -33.11
C ARG A 154 -70.19 -17.37 -32.62
N SER A 155 -69.57 -17.20 -31.45
CA SER A 155 -69.21 -15.88 -30.92
C SER A 155 -68.08 -15.24 -31.75
N THR A 156 -67.72 -14.00 -31.43
CA THR A 156 -66.42 -13.46 -31.86
C THR A 156 -65.26 -14.23 -31.21
N CYS A 157 -64.04 -14.02 -31.71
CA CYS A 157 -62.83 -14.56 -31.10
C CYS A 157 -62.34 -13.62 -29.99
N TYR A 158 -62.48 -14.06 -28.74
CA TYR A 158 -61.97 -13.33 -27.57
C TYR A 158 -60.50 -13.64 -27.34
N ARG A 159 -59.74 -12.66 -26.88
CA ARG A 159 -58.29 -12.79 -26.62
C ARG A 159 -57.90 -12.14 -25.31
N LYS A 160 -57.05 -12.82 -24.56
CA LYS A 160 -56.40 -12.30 -23.34
C LYS A 160 -54.97 -12.80 -23.29
N SER A 161 -54.10 -12.00 -22.70
CA SER A 161 -52.72 -12.37 -22.45
C SER A 161 -52.41 -12.27 -20.96
N ILE A 162 -51.45 -13.06 -20.52
CA ILE A 162 -50.83 -12.99 -19.21
C ILE A 162 -49.32 -13.13 -19.40
N ILE A 163 -48.51 -12.45 -18.60
CA ILE A 163 -47.05 -12.65 -18.61
C ILE A 163 -46.70 -13.66 -17.52
N HIS A 164 -46.04 -14.75 -17.89
CA HIS A 164 -45.46 -15.64 -16.91
C HIS A 164 -44.08 -15.10 -16.50
N ASP A 165 -43.78 -15.07 -15.21
CA ASP A 165 -42.47 -14.70 -14.68
C ASP A 165 -42.13 -15.42 -13.36
N ASP A 166 -41.09 -16.26 -13.37
CA ASP A 166 -40.57 -16.97 -12.20
C ASP A 166 -39.13 -16.55 -11.84
N VAL A 167 -38.66 -15.44 -12.40
CA VAL A 167 -37.30 -14.92 -12.21
C VAL A 167 -37.38 -13.52 -11.60
N GLY A 168 -36.67 -13.30 -10.50
CA GLY A 168 -36.66 -11.96 -9.87
C GLY A 168 -35.93 -10.90 -10.69
N PRO A 169 -36.01 -9.62 -10.27
CA PRO A 169 -35.43 -8.51 -11.01
C PRO A 169 -33.92 -8.68 -11.28
N ASP A 170 -33.45 -8.22 -12.44
CA ASP A 170 -32.04 -8.23 -12.79
C ASP A 170 -31.28 -7.17 -11.97
N VAL A 171 -30.18 -7.55 -11.32
CA VAL A 171 -29.26 -6.64 -10.62
C VAL A 171 -27.88 -6.69 -11.26
N VAL A 172 -27.42 -5.56 -11.79
CA VAL A 172 -26.15 -5.44 -12.51
C VAL A 172 -25.27 -4.36 -11.87
N PHE A 173 -24.13 -4.77 -11.32
CA PHE A 173 -23.10 -3.84 -10.85
C PHE A 173 -22.34 -3.25 -12.03
N GLN A 174 -22.10 -1.94 -11.98
CA GLN A 174 -21.42 -1.15 -13.01
C GLN A 174 -20.06 -0.65 -12.53
N THR A 175 -19.98 -0.23 -11.25
CA THR A 175 -18.73 0.20 -10.60
C THR A 175 -18.47 -0.66 -9.37
N TYR A 176 -17.21 -1.06 -9.21
CA TYR A 176 -16.72 -1.88 -8.11
C TYR A 176 -15.60 -1.13 -7.38
N PRO A 177 -15.54 -1.22 -6.03
CA PRO A 177 -14.33 -0.87 -5.30
C PRO A 177 -13.17 -1.77 -5.77
N ALA A 178 -11.94 -1.27 -5.67
CA ALA A 178 -10.79 -2.14 -5.82
C ALA A 178 -10.83 -3.26 -4.76
N ALA A 179 -10.35 -4.45 -5.10
CA ALA A 179 -10.41 -5.62 -4.23
C ALA A 179 -9.75 -5.37 -2.85
N GLY A 180 -8.73 -4.53 -2.81
CA GLY A 180 -8.12 -3.97 -1.61
C GLY A 180 -7.94 -2.45 -1.72
N ILE A 181 -8.36 -1.71 -0.71
CA ILE A 181 -8.13 -0.26 -0.58
C ILE A 181 -7.47 0.05 0.75
N GLU A 182 -6.78 1.17 0.89
CA GLU A 182 -6.21 1.60 2.17
C GLU A 182 -7.23 2.45 2.95
N VAL A 183 -7.15 2.43 4.29
CA VAL A 183 -8.03 3.23 5.14
C VAL A 183 -7.99 4.70 4.74
N GLY A 184 -9.18 5.32 4.62
CA GLY A 184 -9.34 6.69 4.15
C GLY A 184 -9.62 6.84 2.65
N VAL A 185 -9.39 5.80 1.83
CA VAL A 185 -9.84 5.75 0.43
C VAL A 185 -11.34 5.42 0.40
N ALA A 186 -12.10 6.12 -0.45
CA ALA A 186 -13.53 5.87 -0.61
C ALA A 186 -13.80 4.57 -1.40
N ALA A 187 -14.81 3.81 -0.99
CA ALA A 187 -15.33 2.69 -1.77
C ALA A 187 -16.60 3.13 -2.52
N ASP A 188 -16.51 3.20 -3.85
CA ASP A 188 -17.63 3.59 -4.71
C ASP A 188 -18.24 2.36 -5.39
N ILE A 189 -19.57 2.27 -5.35
CA ILE A 189 -20.37 1.22 -5.96
C ILE A 189 -21.46 1.88 -6.78
N SER A 190 -21.65 1.42 -8.01
CA SER A 190 -22.86 1.74 -8.79
C SER A 190 -23.46 0.49 -9.37
N PHE A 191 -24.79 0.42 -9.41
CA PHE A 191 -25.52 -0.72 -9.93
C PHE A 191 -26.86 -0.28 -10.50
N TYR A 192 -27.42 -1.11 -11.37
CA TYR A 192 -28.71 -0.89 -12.00
C TYR A 192 -29.64 -2.09 -11.73
N VAL A 193 -30.91 -1.79 -11.43
CA VAL A 193 -31.97 -2.79 -11.25
C VAL A 193 -33.05 -2.61 -12.32
N ARG A 194 -33.44 -3.69 -12.98
CA ARG A 194 -34.59 -3.71 -13.89
C ARG A 194 -35.43 -4.96 -13.76
N ASP A 195 -36.67 -4.85 -14.16
CA ASP A 195 -37.53 -5.98 -14.45
C ASP A 195 -38.40 -5.66 -15.67
N ASP A 196 -38.27 -6.47 -16.71
CA ASP A 196 -39.04 -6.31 -17.95
C ASP A 196 -40.26 -7.26 -17.99
N ARG A 197 -40.47 -8.07 -16.94
CA ARG A 197 -41.44 -9.18 -16.92
C ARG A 197 -42.52 -9.01 -15.87
N SER A 198 -42.21 -8.37 -14.75
CA SER A 198 -43.15 -8.08 -13.68
C SER A 198 -42.78 -6.77 -12.96
N GLU A 199 -43.63 -6.30 -12.03
CA GLU A 199 -43.37 -5.02 -11.36
C GLU A 199 -42.41 -5.22 -10.18
N THR A 200 -41.30 -4.48 -10.13
CA THR A 200 -40.38 -4.52 -8.98
C THR A 200 -41.00 -3.82 -7.76
N VAL A 201 -41.28 -4.57 -6.69
CA VAL A 201 -41.92 -4.03 -5.46
C VAL A 201 -40.92 -3.57 -4.40
N SER A 202 -39.71 -4.12 -4.38
CA SER A 202 -38.69 -3.66 -3.43
C SER A 202 -37.27 -3.90 -3.91
N VAL A 203 -36.40 -2.93 -3.65
CA VAL A 203 -34.95 -3.05 -3.78
C VAL A 203 -34.35 -2.66 -2.44
N ASN A 204 -33.56 -3.54 -1.85
CA ASN A 204 -32.89 -3.33 -0.57
C ASN A 204 -31.40 -3.49 -0.74
N CYS A 205 -30.62 -2.55 -0.21
CA CYS A 205 -29.18 -2.65 -0.12
C CYS A 205 -28.76 -2.89 1.32
N SER A 206 -27.78 -3.78 1.51
CA SER A 206 -27.25 -4.11 2.82
C SER A 206 -25.73 -4.00 2.82
N LEU A 207 -25.19 -3.31 3.82
CA LEU A 207 -23.77 -3.27 4.12
C LEU A 207 -23.58 -3.75 5.56
N ASN A 208 -22.87 -4.86 5.74
CA ASN A 208 -22.53 -5.42 7.05
C ASN A 208 -23.74 -5.52 8.03
N GLY A 209 -24.92 -5.86 7.51
CA GLY A 209 -26.15 -6.04 8.29
C GLY A 209 -27.04 -4.80 8.41
N ILE A 210 -26.56 -3.60 8.07
CA ILE A 210 -27.41 -2.42 7.95
C ILE A 210 -28.12 -2.48 6.60
N THR A 211 -29.45 -2.50 6.61
CA THR A 211 -30.26 -2.56 5.38
C THR A 211 -30.99 -1.25 5.16
N LYS A 212 -30.92 -0.72 3.94
CA LYS A 212 -31.61 0.50 3.48
C LYS A 212 -32.34 0.23 2.17
N SER A 213 -33.44 0.96 1.93
CA SER A 213 -34.13 0.94 0.64
C SER A 213 -33.23 1.54 -0.45
N CYS A 214 -33.26 0.92 -1.62
CA CYS A 214 -32.59 1.35 -2.84
C CYS A 214 -33.62 1.61 -3.94
N PHE A 215 -33.18 2.24 -5.03
CA PHE A 215 -34.05 2.65 -6.12
C PHE A 215 -34.17 1.55 -7.17
N TYR A 216 -35.33 1.49 -7.83
CA TYR A 216 -35.42 0.86 -9.15
C TYR A 216 -34.61 1.70 -10.15
N GLY A 217 -33.92 1.08 -11.11
CA GLY A 217 -33.04 1.79 -12.02
C GLY A 217 -31.63 2.02 -11.46
N ASN A 218 -31.02 3.18 -11.73
CA ASN A 218 -29.61 3.45 -11.42
C ASN A 218 -29.40 3.87 -9.96
N ASN A 219 -28.42 3.26 -9.32
CA ASN A 219 -28.06 3.53 -7.93
C ASN A 219 -26.55 3.81 -7.83
N LYS A 220 -26.19 4.76 -6.97
CA LYS A 220 -24.81 5.05 -6.59
C LYS A 220 -24.68 5.08 -5.07
N VAL A 221 -23.62 4.43 -4.57
CA VAL A 221 -23.25 4.38 -3.16
C VAL A 221 -21.78 4.77 -3.05
N SER A 222 -21.50 5.76 -2.21
CA SER A 222 -20.13 6.18 -1.89
C SER A 222 -19.90 6.04 -0.40
N LEU A 223 -18.84 5.31 -0.04
CA LEU A 223 -18.48 4.99 1.34
C LEU A 223 -17.14 5.65 1.67
N PRO A 224 -17.12 6.90 2.15
CA PRO A 224 -15.88 7.55 2.55
C PRO A 224 -15.39 6.96 3.88
N GLN A 225 -14.07 6.72 3.96
CA GLN A 225 -13.37 6.43 5.23
C GLN A 225 -13.86 5.18 5.98
N LEU A 226 -13.84 4.03 5.29
CA LEU A 226 -14.09 2.75 5.93
C LEU A 226 -12.94 2.35 6.88
N PRO A 227 -13.22 1.85 8.10
CA PRO A 227 -12.23 1.20 8.95
C PRO A 227 -11.60 -0.04 8.30
N VAL A 228 -10.45 -0.48 8.84
CA VAL A 228 -9.82 -1.75 8.41
C VAL A 228 -10.79 -2.91 8.61
N GLY A 229 -10.96 -3.74 7.58
CA GLY A 229 -11.89 -4.86 7.63
C GLY A 229 -12.31 -5.37 6.26
N ALA A 230 -13.04 -6.47 6.27
CA ALA A 230 -13.70 -7.01 5.08
C ALA A 230 -15.14 -6.47 5.01
N TYR A 231 -15.56 -6.07 3.83
CA TYR A 231 -16.88 -5.50 3.58
C TYR A 231 -17.61 -6.29 2.52
N THR A 232 -18.91 -6.49 2.73
CA THR A 232 -19.81 -7.09 1.75
C THR A 232 -21.02 -6.17 1.56
N PHE A 233 -21.16 -5.63 0.36
CA PHE A 233 -22.35 -4.91 -0.06
C PHE A 233 -23.27 -5.83 -0.83
N THR A 234 -24.53 -5.95 -0.41
CA THR A 234 -25.51 -6.87 -0.99
C THR A 234 -26.74 -6.10 -1.46
N VAL A 235 -27.22 -6.39 -2.66
CA VAL A 235 -28.47 -5.87 -3.22
C VAL A 235 -29.44 -7.03 -3.37
N THR A 236 -30.64 -6.85 -2.82
CA THR A 236 -31.75 -7.79 -2.92
C THR A 236 -32.95 -7.10 -3.54
N ALA A 237 -33.34 -7.52 -4.74
CA ALA A 237 -34.49 -7.02 -5.46
C ALA A 237 -35.60 -8.07 -5.51
N LYS A 238 -36.85 -7.63 -5.44
CA LYS A 238 -38.03 -8.48 -5.39
C LYS A 238 -39.16 -7.88 -6.23
N ASP A 239 -39.85 -8.72 -6.98
CA ASP A 239 -41.01 -8.37 -7.78
C ASP A 239 -42.37 -8.62 -7.07
N ASP A 240 -43.47 -8.22 -7.70
CA ASP A 240 -44.83 -8.38 -7.22
C ASP A 240 -45.28 -9.85 -7.15
N LEU A 241 -44.65 -10.72 -7.95
CA LEU A 241 -44.79 -12.17 -7.91
C LEU A 241 -43.96 -12.86 -6.81
N GLN A 242 -43.22 -12.10 -6.02
CA GLN A 242 -42.37 -12.56 -4.92
C GLN A 242 -41.08 -13.28 -5.34
N ASN A 243 -40.67 -13.23 -6.61
CA ASN A 243 -39.38 -13.73 -7.04
C ASN A 243 -38.27 -12.77 -6.55
N ILE A 244 -37.11 -13.31 -6.18
CA ILE A 244 -36.03 -12.56 -5.52
C ILE A 244 -34.70 -12.79 -6.22
N THR A 245 -33.98 -11.70 -6.48
CA THR A 245 -32.58 -11.74 -6.91
C THR A 245 -31.69 -11.09 -5.85
N THR A 246 -30.61 -11.78 -5.48
CA THR A 246 -29.58 -11.24 -4.59
C THR A 246 -28.21 -11.27 -5.25
N ARG A 247 -27.49 -10.14 -5.20
CA ARG A 247 -26.12 -9.98 -5.71
C ARG A 247 -25.26 -9.23 -4.70
N SER A 248 -23.97 -9.56 -4.64
CA SER A 248 -23.05 -8.93 -3.68
C SER A 248 -21.70 -8.58 -4.30
N VAL A 249 -21.05 -7.56 -3.73
CA VAL A 249 -19.67 -7.14 -4.00
C VAL A 249 -18.89 -7.15 -2.70
N THR A 250 -17.65 -7.63 -2.74
CA THR A 250 -16.76 -7.71 -1.58
C THR A 250 -15.45 -6.97 -1.82
N TRP A 251 -14.91 -6.35 -0.77
CA TRP A 251 -13.59 -5.71 -0.78
C TRP A 251 -12.99 -5.72 0.63
N THR A 252 -11.68 -5.47 0.71
CA THR A 252 -10.96 -5.34 1.99
C THR A 252 -10.36 -3.94 2.12
N VAL A 253 -10.44 -3.39 3.32
CA VAL A 253 -9.74 -2.15 3.69
C VAL A 253 -8.52 -2.52 4.52
N HIS A 254 -7.35 -2.12 4.06
CA HIS A 254 -6.06 -2.34 4.71
C HIS A 254 -5.64 -1.14 5.57
N SER A 255 -4.77 -1.40 6.54
CA SER A 255 -4.18 -0.36 7.38
C SER A 255 -3.11 0.42 6.62
N LEU A 256 -3.08 1.76 6.74
CA LEU A 256 -1.98 2.61 6.27
C LEU A 256 -0.68 2.39 7.06
N TYR A 257 -0.76 1.68 8.17
CA TYR A 257 0.34 1.43 9.09
C TYR A 257 0.83 -0.01 8.97
N LYS A 258 2.15 -0.19 9.11
CA LYS A 258 2.80 -1.49 9.27
C LYS A 258 3.46 -1.60 10.64
N ASN A 259 3.40 -2.79 11.22
CA ASN A 259 4.20 -3.14 12.39
C ASN A 259 5.56 -3.62 11.90
N VAL A 260 6.62 -3.14 12.53
CA VAL A 260 8.00 -3.46 12.21
C VAL A 260 8.64 -4.11 13.44
N VAL A 261 9.24 -5.27 13.22
CA VAL A 261 10.13 -5.93 14.18
C VAL A 261 11.54 -5.84 13.63
N GLN A 262 12.33 -4.92 14.16
CA GLN A 262 13.70 -4.69 13.72
C GLN A 262 14.68 -5.33 14.70
N LYS A 263 15.48 -6.26 14.21
CA LYS A 263 16.53 -6.92 14.99
C LYS A 263 17.86 -6.22 14.73
N VAL A 264 18.62 -5.87 15.77
CA VAL A 264 19.91 -5.20 15.67
C VAL A 264 20.92 -5.86 16.61
N THR A 265 22.10 -6.20 16.11
CA THR A 265 23.19 -6.70 16.95
C THR A 265 24.10 -5.55 17.39
N VAL A 266 24.20 -5.34 18.70
CA VAL A 266 25.18 -4.43 19.29
C VAL A 266 26.43 -5.23 19.65
N ASN A 267 27.59 -4.80 19.14
CA ASN A 267 28.88 -5.43 19.41
C ASN A 267 29.74 -4.59 20.36
N ASN A 268 30.77 -5.22 20.95
CA ASN A 268 31.68 -4.57 21.90
C ASN A 268 32.87 -3.85 21.24
N TYR A 269 32.95 -3.83 19.89
CA TYR A 269 34.14 -3.31 19.20
C TYR A 269 34.13 -1.79 19.09
N LYS A 270 33.02 -1.12 19.42
CA LYS A 270 32.86 0.35 19.32
C LYS A 270 33.36 0.90 17.98
N LYS A 271 33.13 0.15 16.90
CA LYS A 271 33.59 0.48 15.56
C LYS A 271 32.76 1.59 14.95
N VAL A 272 33.42 2.62 14.41
CA VAL A 272 32.78 3.70 13.67
C VAL A 272 33.53 3.98 12.38
N ASP A 273 32.82 4.04 11.27
CA ASP A 273 33.33 4.54 9.99
C ASP A 273 32.80 5.97 9.80
N VAL A 274 33.70 6.93 9.64
CA VAL A 274 33.37 8.34 9.43
C VAL A 274 33.70 8.72 8.00
N LEU A 275 32.69 9.11 7.23
CA LEU A 275 32.87 9.61 5.87
C LEU A 275 32.76 11.13 5.87
N PHE A 276 33.87 11.81 5.64
CA PHE A 276 33.84 13.24 5.35
C PHE A 276 33.44 13.45 3.89
N VAL A 277 32.47 14.32 3.67
CA VAL A 277 32.04 14.76 2.34
C VAL A 277 32.32 16.25 2.29
N ILE A 278 33.32 16.63 1.51
CA ILE A 278 33.81 18.01 1.49
C ILE A 278 33.50 18.63 0.15
N ASP A 279 32.83 19.76 0.22
CA ASP A 279 32.62 20.60 -0.92
C ASP A 279 33.94 21.09 -1.49
N ASN A 280 34.12 20.85 -2.78
CA ASN A 280 35.38 21.07 -3.46
C ASN A 280 35.32 22.14 -4.56
N SER A 281 34.30 22.98 -4.49
CA SER A 281 34.03 24.07 -5.42
C SER A 281 34.76 25.35 -5.05
N GLY A 282 34.91 26.24 -6.05
CA GLY A 282 35.66 27.48 -5.89
C GLY A 282 35.11 28.43 -4.82
N SER A 283 33.83 28.34 -4.44
CA SER A 283 33.25 29.16 -3.36
C SER A 283 33.86 28.84 -1.99
N MET A 284 34.29 27.59 -1.79
CA MET A 284 34.84 27.11 -0.52
C MET A 284 36.29 27.54 -0.25
N GLU A 285 36.93 28.31 -1.15
CA GLU A 285 38.35 28.64 -1.06
C GLU A 285 38.72 29.34 0.26
N TYR A 286 37.82 30.19 0.78
CA TYR A 286 38.03 30.90 2.04
C TYR A 286 37.91 29.96 3.26
N GLU A 287 36.87 29.13 3.29
CA GLU A 287 36.59 28.13 4.31
C GLU A 287 37.74 27.13 4.44
N GLN A 288 38.34 26.78 3.30
CA GLN A 288 39.38 25.76 3.19
C GLN A 288 40.73 26.18 3.76
N GLN A 289 41.02 27.49 3.78
CA GLN A 289 42.21 28.03 4.45
C GLN A 289 42.20 27.77 5.97
N SER A 290 41.01 27.63 6.56
CA SER A 290 40.83 27.41 8.00
C SER A 290 40.41 25.98 8.36
N MET A 291 40.16 25.10 7.38
CA MET A 291 39.64 23.74 7.60
C MET A 291 40.56 22.85 8.45
N ALA A 292 41.87 23.01 8.27
CA ALA A 292 42.89 22.34 9.08
C ALA A 292 42.81 22.75 10.56
N GLN A 293 42.59 24.03 10.85
CA GLN A 293 42.43 24.52 12.21
C GLN A 293 41.11 24.04 12.82
N ARG A 294 40.04 24.06 12.02
CA ARG A 294 38.67 23.72 12.41
C ARG A 294 38.48 22.24 12.78
N THR A 295 39.36 21.34 12.32
CA THR A 295 39.32 19.90 12.64
C THR A 295 40.37 19.45 13.66
N SER A 296 41.19 20.37 14.19
CA SER A 296 42.38 20.08 15.00
C SER A 296 42.16 19.24 16.26
N GLN A 297 40.94 19.21 16.81
CA GLN A 297 40.57 18.44 18.01
C GLN A 297 39.74 17.19 17.71
N PHE A 298 39.37 16.95 16.45
CA PHE A 298 38.44 15.89 16.06
C PHE A 298 38.92 14.50 16.51
N LEU A 299 40.19 14.18 16.25
CA LEU A 299 40.73 12.85 16.58
C LEU A 299 40.99 12.64 18.07
N THR A 300 41.22 13.70 18.83
CA THR A 300 41.36 13.61 20.29
C THR A 300 40.05 13.12 20.91
N ILE A 301 38.90 13.57 20.39
CA ILE A 301 37.58 13.18 20.91
C ILE A 301 37.21 11.75 20.48
N LEU A 302 37.71 11.26 19.34
CA LEU A 302 37.52 9.87 18.91
C LEU A 302 38.42 8.87 19.65
N GLN A 303 39.28 9.32 20.57
CA GLN A 303 40.14 8.44 21.35
C GLN A 303 39.31 7.40 22.13
N GLY A 304 39.71 6.13 21.99
CA GLY A 304 39.01 4.98 22.59
C GLY A 304 37.95 4.34 21.69
N LEU A 305 37.72 4.86 20.48
CA LEU A 305 36.93 4.20 19.44
C LEU A 305 37.82 3.47 18.43
N ASP A 306 37.32 2.37 17.87
CA ASP A 306 37.91 1.73 16.69
C ASP A 306 37.39 2.43 15.44
N TYR A 307 37.98 3.58 15.09
CA TYR A 307 37.52 4.41 13.97
C TYR A 307 38.25 4.14 12.65
N GLN A 308 37.54 4.34 11.55
CA GLN A 308 38.11 4.58 10.22
C GLN A 308 37.54 5.88 9.66
N ILE A 309 38.37 6.70 9.04
CA ILE A 309 37.97 7.96 8.42
C ILE A 309 38.41 7.93 6.97
N ALA A 310 37.48 8.21 6.07
CA ALA A 310 37.76 8.44 4.66
C ALA A 310 37.09 9.74 4.20
N ILE A 311 37.57 10.27 3.08
CA ILE A 311 37.13 11.55 2.55
C ILE A 311 36.67 11.35 1.10
N THR A 312 35.53 11.94 0.75
CA THR A 312 35.02 12.09 -0.61
C THR A 312 34.65 13.56 -0.83
N THR A 313 34.32 13.92 -2.06
CA THR A 313 33.98 15.28 -2.44
C THR A 313 32.54 15.37 -2.96
N THR A 314 32.02 16.58 -3.14
CA THR A 314 30.66 16.84 -3.64
C THR A 314 30.56 16.75 -5.18
N ASP A 315 31.63 16.97 -5.94
CA ASP A 315 31.60 16.98 -7.42
C ASP A 315 31.27 15.59 -8.02
N PRO A 316 30.13 15.43 -8.72
CA PRO A 316 29.71 14.14 -9.29
C PRO A 316 30.37 13.82 -10.64
N ARG A 317 31.13 14.75 -11.25
CA ARG A 317 31.66 14.60 -12.62
C ARG A 317 33.05 13.97 -12.64
N THR A 318 33.80 14.11 -11.55
CA THR A 318 35.23 13.76 -11.56
C THR A 318 35.43 12.27 -11.37
N ILE A 319 35.95 11.60 -12.41
CA ILE A 319 36.14 10.13 -12.42
C ILE A 319 37.16 9.61 -11.41
N ASN A 320 38.07 10.46 -10.91
CA ASN A 320 39.17 10.09 -10.01
C ASN A 320 39.02 10.64 -8.58
N LEU A 321 38.36 11.77 -8.41
CA LEU A 321 38.29 12.55 -7.16
C LEU A 321 36.87 13.02 -6.85
N GLY A 322 35.84 12.38 -7.42
CA GLY A 322 34.43 12.75 -7.26
C GLY A 322 33.52 11.53 -7.42
N ASP A 323 32.21 11.75 -7.60
CA ASP A 323 31.19 10.68 -7.75
C ASP A 323 31.26 9.62 -6.63
N GLY A 324 31.41 10.09 -5.38
CA GLY A 324 31.53 9.27 -4.18
C GLY A 324 32.84 8.49 -4.03
N ARG A 325 33.88 8.80 -4.81
CA ARG A 325 35.18 8.14 -4.69
C ARG A 325 35.99 8.63 -3.50
N LEU A 326 36.56 7.69 -2.75
CA LEU A 326 37.51 8.01 -1.69
C LEU A 326 38.77 8.64 -2.30
N ILE A 327 39.12 9.83 -1.82
CA ILE A 327 40.30 10.56 -2.28
C ILE A 327 41.56 10.10 -1.53
N PRO A 328 42.75 10.11 -2.17
CA PRO A 328 44.01 9.89 -1.49
C PRO A 328 44.26 10.96 -0.43
N LEU A 329 44.79 10.54 0.72
CA LEU A 329 45.19 11.43 1.80
C LEU A 329 46.43 12.22 1.37
N THR A 330 46.37 13.55 1.52
CA THR A 330 47.53 14.42 1.34
C THR A 330 48.62 14.02 2.33
N GLY A 331 49.83 13.77 1.83
CA GLY A 331 50.94 13.25 2.65
C GLY A 331 50.81 11.78 3.07
N GLY A 332 49.77 11.07 2.62
CA GLY A 332 49.47 9.69 3.01
C GLY A 332 50.05 8.59 2.11
N ASN A 333 50.94 8.93 1.16
CA ASN A 333 51.54 7.97 0.21
C ASN A 333 50.53 7.08 -0.52
N GLY A 334 49.40 7.66 -0.96
CA GLY A 334 48.34 6.94 -1.67
C GLY A 334 47.32 6.22 -0.78
N LYS A 335 47.50 6.22 0.55
CA LYS A 335 46.46 5.76 1.49
C LYS A 335 45.21 6.62 1.37
N LYS A 336 44.04 6.01 1.60
CA LYS A 336 42.72 6.68 1.55
C LYS A 336 41.95 6.63 2.87
N ILE A 337 42.46 5.88 3.84
CA ILE A 337 41.80 5.63 5.13
C ILE A 337 42.77 6.00 6.24
N ILE A 338 42.28 6.79 7.18
CA ILE A 338 42.90 7.05 8.49
C ILE A 338 42.22 6.10 9.48
N ASP A 339 42.99 5.32 10.24
CA ASP A 339 42.44 4.36 11.20
C ASP A 339 43.01 4.57 12.60
N ALA A 340 42.35 3.98 13.60
CA ALA A 340 42.68 4.13 15.01
C ALA A 340 44.07 3.62 15.41
N SER A 341 44.80 2.88 14.56
CA SER A 341 46.18 2.45 14.85
C SER A 341 47.22 3.55 14.63
N MET A 342 46.86 4.62 13.91
CA MET A 342 47.75 5.75 13.64
C MET A 342 47.96 6.62 14.89
N GLN A 343 49.16 7.16 15.07
CA GLN A 343 49.41 8.16 16.12
C GLN A 343 48.50 9.38 15.90
N VAL A 344 47.82 9.85 16.94
CA VAL A 344 46.83 10.95 16.86
C VAL A 344 47.35 12.17 16.10
N SER A 345 48.58 12.61 16.36
CA SER A 345 49.19 13.74 15.65
C SER A 345 49.38 13.48 14.15
N THR A 346 49.78 12.26 13.77
CA THR A 346 49.95 11.87 12.37
C THR A 346 48.61 11.81 11.66
N ALA A 347 47.63 11.15 12.29
CA ALA A 347 46.27 11.06 11.77
C ALA A 347 45.63 12.46 11.63
N GLN A 348 45.87 13.35 12.60
CA GLN A 348 45.34 14.71 12.58
C GLN A 348 45.97 15.52 11.44
N ASN A 349 47.28 15.38 11.23
CA ASN A 349 47.97 16.01 10.12
C ASN A 349 47.45 15.51 8.77
N LEU A 350 47.28 14.20 8.60
CA LEU A 350 46.72 13.61 7.37
C LEU A 350 45.29 14.12 7.11
N LEU A 351 44.43 14.13 8.13
CA LEU A 351 43.07 14.64 8.00
C LEU A 351 43.10 16.13 7.61
N SER A 352 43.79 16.95 8.39
CA SER A 352 43.83 18.41 8.22
C SER A 352 44.37 18.81 6.84
N GLN A 353 45.45 18.16 6.38
CA GLN A 353 46.05 18.42 5.06
C GLN A 353 45.21 17.87 3.89
N THR A 354 44.37 16.86 4.12
CA THR A 354 43.50 16.34 3.07
C THR A 354 42.24 17.18 2.93
N LEU A 355 41.71 17.68 4.05
CA LEU A 355 40.59 18.61 4.06
C LEU A 355 40.99 19.96 3.47
N GLN A 356 42.13 20.52 3.90
CA GLN A 356 42.70 21.75 3.30
C GLN A 356 43.29 21.44 1.92
N ARG A 357 42.51 21.67 0.87
CA ARG A 357 42.88 21.34 -0.51
C ARG A 357 42.58 22.48 -1.48
N PRO A 358 43.13 22.44 -2.71
CA PRO A 358 42.77 23.38 -3.75
C PRO A 358 41.36 23.11 -4.31
N GLU A 359 40.56 24.16 -4.39
CA GLU A 359 39.19 24.14 -4.92
C GLU A 359 39.19 24.07 -6.44
N THR A 360 39.03 22.87 -6.97
CA THR A 360 39.12 22.56 -8.42
C THR A 360 37.88 21.84 -8.95
N GLY A 361 36.85 21.72 -8.11
CA GLY A 361 35.58 21.07 -8.42
C GLY A 361 34.58 21.95 -9.16
N SER A 362 33.46 21.33 -9.53
CA SER A 362 32.26 22.00 -10.02
C SER A 362 31.65 22.92 -8.97
N GLY A 363 30.85 23.89 -9.44
CA GLY A 363 29.71 24.46 -8.70
C GLY A 363 28.40 23.70 -8.96
N ASN A 364 28.47 22.37 -9.13
CA ASN A 364 27.30 21.47 -9.15
C ASN A 364 27.48 20.42 -8.04
N GLU A 365 27.09 20.76 -6.81
CA GLU A 365 27.52 20.05 -5.61
C GLU A 365 26.49 18.98 -5.28
N GLN A 366 26.93 17.75 -5.00
CA GLN A 366 26.01 16.66 -4.70
C GLN A 366 26.52 15.77 -3.56
N GLY A 367 26.42 16.26 -2.33
CA GLY A 367 26.94 15.61 -1.12
C GLY A 367 26.21 14.32 -0.71
N ILE A 368 24.87 14.32 -0.65
CA ILE A 368 24.04 13.14 -0.39
C ILE A 368 24.28 12.11 -1.49
N ARG A 369 24.33 12.54 -2.75
CA ARG A 369 24.69 11.66 -3.87
C ARG A 369 26.06 11.03 -3.67
N SER A 370 27.05 11.78 -3.21
CA SER A 370 28.40 11.26 -3.04
C SER A 370 28.45 10.16 -1.99
N VAL A 371 27.69 10.29 -0.90
CA VAL A 371 27.48 9.19 0.06
C VAL A 371 26.76 8.02 -0.60
N TYR A 372 25.66 8.27 -1.32
CA TYR A 372 24.90 7.25 -2.03
C TYR A 372 25.80 6.41 -2.96
N ARG A 373 26.64 7.09 -3.76
CA ARG A 373 27.59 6.44 -4.67
C ARG A 373 28.65 5.66 -3.92
N ALA A 374 29.19 6.17 -2.80
CA ALA A 374 30.14 5.42 -1.99
C ALA A 374 29.57 4.08 -1.51
N ILE A 375 28.29 4.05 -1.14
CA ILE A 375 27.58 2.84 -0.71
C ILE A 375 27.30 1.91 -1.89
N GLU A 376 26.91 2.42 -3.06
CA GLU A 376 26.77 1.60 -4.27
C GLU A 376 28.09 0.91 -4.64
N ARG A 377 29.23 1.60 -4.48
CA ARG A 377 30.56 1.05 -4.76
C ARG A 377 30.96 -0.04 -3.76
N TYR A 378 30.56 0.10 -2.49
CA TYR A 378 30.65 -0.99 -1.52
C TYR A 378 29.85 -2.22 -1.97
N GLY A 379 28.61 -2.02 -2.44
CA GLY A 379 27.77 -3.09 -2.99
C GLY A 379 28.34 -3.73 -4.27
N ALA A 380 29.04 -2.93 -5.09
CA ALA A 380 29.77 -3.39 -6.28
C ALA A 380 31.11 -4.08 -5.96
N ASN A 381 31.44 -4.28 -4.67
CA ASN A 381 32.68 -4.88 -4.19
C ASN A 381 33.96 -4.13 -4.63
N GLU A 382 33.91 -2.81 -4.80
CA GLU A 382 35.13 -2.01 -5.00
C GLU A 382 36.02 -2.06 -3.75
N SER A 383 37.32 -2.36 -3.94
CA SER A 383 38.28 -2.68 -2.87
C SER A 383 38.39 -1.60 -1.80
N ASP A 384 38.57 -0.34 -2.20
CA ASP A 384 38.67 0.81 -1.29
C ASP A 384 37.46 0.90 -0.34
N PHE A 385 36.25 0.61 -0.85
CA PHE A 385 35.01 0.71 -0.09
C PHE A 385 34.75 -0.51 0.78
N ARG A 386 35.17 -1.70 0.33
CA ARG A 386 35.17 -2.91 1.16
C ARG A 386 36.15 -2.79 2.33
N SER A 387 37.24 -2.05 2.16
CA SER A 387 38.18 -1.71 3.23
C SER A 387 37.62 -0.63 4.17
N PHE A 388 36.89 0.35 3.64
CA PHE A 388 36.36 1.46 4.45
C PHE A 388 35.10 1.10 5.25
N PHE A 389 34.06 0.55 4.62
CA PHE A 389 32.81 0.21 5.30
C PHE A 389 32.93 -1.15 5.97
N ARG A 390 33.15 -1.14 7.28
CA ARG A 390 33.38 -2.35 8.07
C ARG A 390 32.07 -2.96 8.54
N ASP A 391 32.10 -4.28 8.67
CA ASP A 391 31.03 -5.03 9.30
C ASP A 391 30.93 -4.73 10.80
N GLY A 392 29.71 -4.60 11.29
CA GLY A 392 29.41 -4.19 12.67
C GLY A 392 29.83 -2.76 13.05
N ALA A 393 30.44 -1.99 12.14
CA ALA A 393 30.77 -0.59 12.37
C ALA A 393 29.56 0.32 12.13
N GLN A 394 29.43 1.36 12.95
CA GLN A 394 28.44 2.41 12.74
C GLN A 394 28.93 3.37 11.66
N LEU A 395 28.03 4.08 10.99
CA LEU A 395 28.40 5.05 9.97
C LEU A 395 28.01 6.45 10.42
N SER A 396 28.99 7.36 10.40
CA SER A 396 28.75 8.78 10.56
C SER A 396 29.20 9.52 9.31
N VAL A 397 28.33 10.35 8.76
CA VAL A 397 28.71 11.27 7.68
C VAL A 397 28.93 12.65 8.27
N VAL A 398 29.97 13.33 7.81
CA VAL A 398 30.23 14.73 8.10
C VAL A 398 30.34 15.47 6.78
N LEU A 399 29.28 16.18 6.40
CA LEU A 399 29.23 17.01 5.23
C LEU A 399 29.62 18.44 5.59
N ILE A 400 30.46 19.06 4.75
CA ILE A 400 30.77 20.48 4.81
C ILE A 400 30.57 21.05 3.40
N SER A 401 29.65 21.99 3.25
CA SER A 401 29.32 22.64 1.97
C SER A 401 28.67 23.99 2.18
N ASP A 402 28.94 24.96 1.32
CA ASP A 402 28.31 26.28 1.37
C ASP A 402 27.05 26.40 0.51
N GLU A 403 26.67 25.33 -0.17
CA GLU A 403 25.47 25.19 -1.01
C GLU A 403 24.63 23.95 -0.70
N ASP A 404 23.59 23.68 -1.50
CA ASP A 404 22.71 22.50 -1.39
C ASP A 404 22.98 21.51 -2.53
N GLU A 405 22.26 20.39 -2.51
CA GLU A 405 22.20 19.47 -3.65
C GLU A 405 21.77 20.16 -4.97
N SER A 406 22.73 20.27 -5.91
CA SER A 406 22.52 20.85 -7.24
C SER A 406 21.61 20.04 -8.17
N ALA A 407 21.23 18.81 -7.78
CA ALA A 407 20.35 17.95 -8.57
C ALA A 407 19.24 17.31 -7.74
N ASN A 408 18.08 17.10 -8.38
CA ASN A 408 16.91 16.49 -7.76
C ASN A 408 16.64 15.09 -8.35
N THR A 409 17.54 14.15 -8.12
CA THR A 409 17.32 12.72 -8.43
C THR A 409 17.12 11.91 -7.15
N SER A 410 16.71 10.64 -7.28
CA SER A 410 16.62 9.72 -6.14
C SER A 410 17.95 9.55 -5.41
N LYS A 411 19.10 9.69 -6.07
CA LYS A 411 20.41 9.57 -5.40
C LYS A 411 20.75 10.78 -4.54
N ASN A 412 20.09 11.91 -4.77
CA ASN A 412 20.28 13.17 -4.04
C ASN A 412 19.25 13.31 -2.91
N ASP A 413 18.30 12.38 -2.80
CA ASP A 413 17.18 12.45 -1.87
C ASP A 413 17.52 11.85 -0.49
N PRO A 414 17.31 12.61 0.61
CA PRO A 414 17.50 12.13 1.98
C PRO A 414 16.86 10.76 2.27
N THR A 415 15.59 10.60 1.91
CA THR A 415 14.82 9.37 2.20
C THR A 415 15.39 8.18 1.42
N SER A 416 15.76 8.41 0.17
CA SER A 416 16.38 7.40 -0.68
C SER A 416 17.77 6.96 -0.17
N LEU A 417 18.59 7.87 0.38
CA LEU A 417 19.86 7.49 1.02
C LEU A 417 19.65 6.65 2.28
N LEU A 418 18.70 7.02 3.14
CA LEU A 418 18.36 6.25 4.34
C LEU A 418 17.84 4.85 3.98
N SER A 419 17.02 4.74 2.94
CA SER A 419 16.54 3.47 2.40
C SER A 419 17.69 2.60 1.86
N LEU A 420 18.67 3.21 1.17
CA LEU A 420 19.86 2.51 0.69
C LEU A 420 20.70 1.97 1.86
N ILE A 421 20.94 2.77 2.90
CA ILE A 421 21.69 2.34 4.09
C ILE A 421 20.98 1.19 4.78
N ASN A 422 19.68 1.33 5.03
CA ASN A 422 18.90 0.28 5.70
C ASN A 422 18.93 -1.03 4.91
N SER A 423 18.74 -0.99 3.59
CA SER A 423 18.76 -2.19 2.73
C SER A 423 20.15 -2.80 2.58
N THR A 424 21.21 -1.98 2.47
CA THR A 424 22.59 -2.46 2.27
C THR A 424 23.11 -3.27 3.46
N TRP A 425 22.69 -2.90 4.69
CA TRP A 425 23.14 -3.55 5.92
C TRP A 425 21.99 -4.15 6.74
N SER A 426 20.84 -4.41 6.12
CA SER A 426 19.67 -5.05 6.76
C SER A 426 19.30 -4.43 8.12
N GLY A 427 19.31 -3.10 8.20
CA GLY A 427 19.01 -2.34 9.43
C GLY A 427 20.02 -2.49 10.57
N GLN A 428 21.18 -3.13 10.35
CA GLN A 428 22.21 -3.32 11.38
C GLN A 428 23.11 -2.10 11.59
N LYS A 429 23.28 -1.27 10.56
CA LYS A 429 24.20 -0.15 10.57
C LYS A 429 23.51 1.08 11.16
N ARG A 430 23.92 1.49 12.37
CA ARG A 430 23.47 2.74 12.97
C ARG A 430 24.10 3.91 12.22
N PHE A 431 23.30 4.96 12.04
CA PHE A 431 23.64 6.01 11.11
C PHE A 431 23.27 7.40 11.64
N ASN A 432 24.17 8.35 11.42
CA ASN A 432 23.85 9.77 11.47
C ASN A 432 24.50 10.55 10.32
N PHE A 433 23.86 11.67 9.96
CA PHE A 433 24.37 12.60 8.96
C PHE A 433 24.52 13.98 9.61
N ASN A 434 25.75 14.43 9.74
CA ASN A 434 26.07 15.75 10.27
C ASN A 434 26.36 16.71 9.12
N SER A 435 25.85 17.93 9.22
CA SER A 435 25.94 18.95 8.18
C SER A 435 26.51 20.25 8.75
N ILE A 436 27.62 20.73 8.20
CA ILE A 436 28.12 22.09 8.39
C ILE A 436 27.82 22.84 7.09
N ILE A 437 26.78 23.67 7.12
CA ILE A 437 26.21 24.26 5.90
C ILE A 437 25.85 25.73 6.08
N THR A 438 25.55 26.41 4.98
CA THR A 438 24.79 27.66 5.04
C THR A 438 23.37 27.31 5.51
N ARG A 439 23.08 27.55 6.80
CA ARG A 439 21.81 27.10 7.40
C ARG A 439 20.60 27.81 6.76
N PRO A 440 19.51 27.09 6.46
CA PRO A 440 18.24 27.70 6.05
C PRO A 440 17.83 28.86 6.96
N GLY A 441 17.69 30.05 6.35
CA GLY A 441 17.34 31.29 7.04
C GLY A 441 18.50 32.14 7.58
N ASP A 442 19.75 31.64 7.54
CA ASP A 442 20.94 32.42 7.94
C ASP A 442 21.38 33.38 6.82
N THR A 443 20.63 34.47 6.67
CA THR A 443 20.87 35.49 5.64
C THR A 443 22.25 36.16 5.76
N GLY A 444 22.82 36.23 6.97
CA GLY A 444 24.16 36.77 7.19
C GLY A 444 25.23 35.88 6.56
N CYS A 445 25.17 34.57 6.85
CA CYS A 445 26.06 33.60 6.23
C CYS A 445 25.89 33.59 4.69
N ARG A 446 24.64 33.53 4.23
CA ARG A 446 24.27 33.48 2.80
C ARG A 446 24.74 34.69 1.97
N ASN A 447 24.83 35.87 2.58
CA ASN A 447 25.25 37.08 1.87
C ASN A 447 26.77 37.29 1.89
N THR A 448 27.51 36.53 2.70
CA THR A 448 28.95 36.74 2.90
C THR A 448 29.76 35.62 2.27
N TYR A 449 29.56 34.39 2.74
CA TYR A 449 30.36 33.24 2.36
C TYR A 449 29.55 32.05 1.84
N GLY A 450 28.22 32.04 2.07
CA GLY A 450 27.36 30.93 1.63
C GLY A 450 26.76 31.12 0.24
N TYR A 451 26.92 30.15 -0.67
CA TYR A 451 26.34 30.20 -2.01
C TYR A 451 24.88 29.72 -2.14
N SER A 452 24.36 28.84 -1.26
CA SER A 452 22.92 28.57 -1.14
C SER A 452 22.56 27.93 0.21
N TYR A 453 21.30 27.96 0.63
CA TYR A 453 20.90 27.25 1.85
C TYR A 453 20.90 25.74 1.63
N GLY A 454 21.58 24.97 2.50
CA GLY A 454 21.62 23.51 2.42
C GLY A 454 20.35 22.82 2.96
N GLU A 455 19.21 23.02 2.30
CA GLU A 455 17.89 22.54 2.76
C GLU A 455 17.84 21.00 2.89
N ARG A 456 18.37 20.26 1.90
CA ARG A 456 18.33 18.80 1.92
C ARG A 456 19.31 18.20 2.92
N TYR A 457 20.46 18.85 3.09
CA TYR A 457 21.44 18.51 4.11
C TYR A 457 20.88 18.71 5.53
N LYS A 458 20.19 19.83 5.78
CA LYS A 458 19.41 20.02 7.01
C LYS A 458 18.38 18.90 7.22
N THR A 459 17.62 18.58 6.17
CA THR A 459 16.58 17.55 6.22
C THR A 459 17.15 16.20 6.67
N ILE A 460 18.23 15.71 6.05
CA ILE A 460 18.82 14.42 6.46
C ILE A 460 19.47 14.47 7.85
N SER A 461 20.05 15.61 8.25
CA SER A 461 20.56 15.80 9.61
C SER A 461 19.46 15.70 10.65
N ASP A 462 18.32 16.38 10.44
CA ASP A 462 17.16 16.30 11.34
C ASP A 462 16.57 14.88 11.39
N MET A 463 16.44 14.22 10.23
CA MET A 463 15.95 12.83 10.13
C MET A 463 16.84 11.83 10.87
N THR A 464 18.11 12.15 11.09
CA THR A 464 19.07 11.26 11.75
C THR A 464 19.56 11.79 13.10
N GLY A 465 19.01 12.89 13.60
CA GLY A 465 19.47 13.54 14.83
C GLY A 465 20.95 13.96 14.78
N GLY A 466 21.49 14.22 13.59
CA GLY A 466 22.85 14.70 13.40
C GLY A 466 23.00 16.19 13.69
N VAL A 467 24.24 16.65 13.83
CA VAL A 467 24.55 18.05 14.13
C VAL A 467 24.33 18.93 12.89
N LEU A 468 23.71 20.09 13.11
CA LEU A 468 23.55 21.16 12.14
C LEU A 468 24.47 22.35 12.49
N GLY A 469 25.67 22.36 11.93
CA GLY A 469 26.65 23.43 12.02
C GLY A 469 26.45 24.53 10.96
N ASN A 470 27.13 25.65 11.15
CA ASN A 470 27.11 26.78 10.23
C ASN A 470 28.47 26.92 9.53
N VAL A 471 28.47 26.93 8.20
CA VAL A 471 29.70 26.98 7.39
C VAL A 471 30.43 28.33 7.53
N CYS A 472 29.72 29.41 7.79
CA CYS A 472 30.33 30.73 7.93
C CYS A 472 30.98 31.00 9.29
N ASP A 473 30.89 30.06 10.25
CA ASP A 473 31.51 30.27 11.56
C ASP A 473 33.04 30.24 11.41
N MET A 474 33.72 31.23 12.01
CA MET A 474 35.18 31.37 11.90
C MET A 474 35.93 30.18 12.51
N ASP A 475 35.34 29.55 13.54
CA ASP A 475 35.86 28.39 14.24
C ASP A 475 34.76 27.34 14.43
N TYR A 476 34.95 26.16 13.84
CA TYR A 476 34.04 25.04 14.02
C TYR A 476 34.34 24.24 15.28
N THR A 477 35.29 24.63 16.15
CA THR A 477 35.68 23.83 17.33
C THR A 477 34.47 23.39 18.17
N ALA A 478 33.49 24.28 18.40
CA ALA A 478 32.25 23.92 19.09
C ALA A 478 31.37 22.93 18.30
N GLN A 479 31.28 23.11 16.98
CA GLN A 479 30.48 22.27 16.09
C GLN A 479 31.11 20.89 15.86
N VAL A 480 32.42 20.84 15.65
CA VAL A 480 33.24 19.64 15.45
C VAL A 480 33.37 18.86 16.76
N SER A 481 33.44 19.53 17.91
CA SER A 481 33.25 18.87 19.21
C SER A 481 31.86 18.23 19.30
N GLY A 482 30.81 18.96 18.91
CA GLY A 482 29.45 18.42 18.84
C GLY A 482 29.34 17.21 17.91
N ILE A 483 29.96 17.25 16.72
CA ILE A 483 29.97 16.14 15.75
C ILE A 483 30.74 14.94 16.31
N ALA A 484 31.88 15.17 16.96
CA ALA A 484 32.66 14.10 17.56
C ALA A 484 31.94 13.46 18.77
N ASP A 485 31.26 14.27 19.58
CA ASP A 485 30.35 13.80 20.64
C ASP A 485 29.19 12.99 20.05
N GLU A 486 28.64 13.44 18.93
CA GLU A 486 27.55 12.79 18.21
C GLU A 486 27.99 11.45 17.58
N ILE A 487 29.23 11.35 17.12
CA ILE A 487 29.85 10.08 16.72
C ILE A 487 29.91 9.10 17.90
N ARG A 488 30.36 9.54 19.09
CA ARG A 488 30.33 8.69 20.29
C ARG A 488 28.89 8.35 20.68
N ARG A 489 27.94 9.26 20.44
CA ARG A 489 26.53 9.07 20.73
C ARG A 489 25.90 7.97 19.89
N LEU A 490 26.41 7.66 18.70
CA LEU A 490 25.95 6.49 17.92
C LEU A 490 26.06 5.17 18.71
N LEU A 491 26.94 5.09 19.71
CA LEU A 491 27.03 3.93 20.63
C LEU A 491 25.83 3.82 21.60
N LYS A 492 25.07 4.90 21.75
CA LYS A 492 23.87 5.02 22.59
C LYS A 492 22.59 5.06 21.76
N THR A 493 22.62 4.68 20.49
CA THR A 493 21.44 4.78 19.61
C THR A 493 21.05 3.45 18.99
N LEU A 494 19.81 3.33 18.52
CA LEU A 494 19.37 2.36 17.53
C LEU A 494 18.67 3.14 16.40
N THR A 495 19.09 2.92 15.16
CA THR A 495 18.50 3.58 13.98
C THR A 495 17.34 2.75 13.45
N LEU A 496 16.15 3.34 13.37
CA LEU A 496 14.93 2.72 12.87
C LEU A 496 14.89 2.72 11.34
N SER A 497 14.28 1.70 10.76
CA SER A 497 14.08 1.58 9.31
C SER A 497 13.00 2.51 8.75
N CYS A 498 12.11 3.03 9.58
CA CYS A 498 11.08 4.02 9.23
C CYS A 498 10.71 4.89 10.44
N GLN A 499 10.09 6.06 10.19
CA GLN A 499 9.69 6.97 11.25
C GLN A 499 8.59 6.35 12.12
N PRO A 500 8.79 6.19 13.44
CA PRO A 500 7.78 5.64 14.32
C PRO A 500 6.63 6.63 14.51
N LEU A 501 5.42 6.10 14.61
CA LEU A 501 4.21 6.89 14.86
C LEU A 501 3.97 7.06 16.36
N ILE A 502 3.91 8.31 16.82
CA ILE A 502 3.85 8.69 18.24
C ILE A 502 2.65 8.12 19.01
N GLN A 503 1.57 7.76 18.31
CA GLN A 503 0.35 7.21 18.91
C GLN A 503 0.45 5.70 19.21
N PHE A 504 1.49 5.01 18.70
CA PHE A 504 1.72 3.59 18.92
C PHE A 504 2.95 3.40 19.82
N PRO A 505 2.94 2.38 20.70
CA PRO A 505 4.08 2.13 21.59
C PRO A 505 5.30 1.63 20.81
N ILE A 506 6.49 1.95 21.32
CA ILE A 506 7.75 1.32 20.91
C ILE A 506 8.17 0.39 22.04
N VAL A 507 8.35 -0.90 21.72
CA VAL A 507 8.84 -1.91 22.65
C VAL A 507 10.25 -2.30 22.25
N ILE A 508 11.18 -2.23 23.19
CA ILE A 508 12.59 -2.57 22.96
C ILE A 508 12.91 -3.77 23.85
N LYS A 509 13.47 -4.82 23.26
CA LYS A 509 13.96 -6.00 23.97
C LYS A 509 15.46 -6.15 23.77
N LYS A 510 16.15 -6.62 24.80
CA LYS A 510 17.55 -7.06 24.76
C LYS A 510 17.60 -8.53 25.18
N ASP A 511 18.13 -9.38 24.31
CA ASP A 511 18.25 -10.83 24.52
C ASP A 511 16.92 -11.49 24.96
N GLY A 512 15.80 -11.01 24.39
CA GLY A 512 14.44 -11.48 24.66
C GLY A 512 13.74 -10.83 25.86
N ALA A 513 14.43 -10.06 26.69
CA ALA A 513 13.84 -9.35 27.83
C ALA A 513 13.53 -7.89 27.48
N VAL A 514 12.37 -7.37 27.91
CA VAL A 514 12.01 -5.96 27.72
C VAL A 514 13.03 -5.05 28.43
N LEU A 515 13.56 -4.08 27.69
CA LEU A 515 14.52 -3.12 28.18
C LEU A 515 13.80 -1.90 28.77
N SER A 516 13.87 -1.72 30.09
CA SER A 516 13.21 -0.61 30.81
C SER A 516 14.02 0.71 30.84
N GLN A 517 15.08 0.82 30.03
CA GLN A 517 15.92 2.01 30.00
C GLN A 517 15.17 3.18 29.35
N SER A 518 15.31 4.38 29.89
CA SER A 518 14.76 5.60 29.28
C SER A 518 15.45 5.92 27.95
N TYR A 519 14.64 6.32 26.97
CA TYR A 519 15.10 6.76 25.66
C TYR A 519 14.34 8.00 25.18
N THR A 520 14.93 8.70 24.22
CA THR A 520 14.29 9.76 23.43
C THR A 520 14.32 9.39 21.95
N ILE A 521 13.43 9.95 21.14
CA ILE A 521 13.41 9.76 19.69
C ILE A 521 13.93 11.04 19.03
N GLU A 522 14.95 10.91 18.20
CA GLU A 522 15.53 12.00 17.41
C GLU A 522 15.56 11.57 15.94
N GLY A 523 14.54 11.99 15.18
CA GLY A 523 14.30 11.50 13.82
C GLY A 523 14.06 9.98 13.83
N LEU A 524 14.89 9.24 13.10
CA LEU A 524 14.92 7.77 13.06
C LEU A 524 15.72 7.13 14.20
N ASN A 525 16.43 7.91 15.02
CA ASN A 525 17.30 7.36 16.05
C ASN A 525 16.60 7.31 17.41
N ILE A 526 16.49 6.11 17.98
CA ILE A 526 16.18 5.91 19.40
C ILE A 526 17.47 6.13 20.18
N LYS A 527 17.49 7.12 21.06
CA LYS A 527 18.66 7.49 21.85
C LYS A 527 18.47 7.13 23.32
N PHE A 528 19.41 6.36 23.85
CA PHE A 528 19.43 5.91 25.23
C PHE A 528 20.31 6.81 26.10
N THR A 529 20.04 6.83 27.40
CA THR A 529 20.83 7.61 28.36
C THR A 529 22.28 7.09 28.47
N ASN A 530 22.45 5.77 28.43
CA ASN A 530 23.76 5.09 28.54
C ASN A 530 24.14 4.41 27.21
N GLU A 531 25.41 4.06 27.06
CA GLU A 531 25.86 3.20 25.96
C GLU A 531 25.12 1.87 25.97
N LEU A 532 24.84 1.35 24.79
CA LEU A 532 24.21 0.04 24.65
C LEU A 532 25.24 -1.04 24.91
N ASP A 533 24.92 -1.92 25.84
CA ASP A 533 25.69 -3.14 26.06
C ASP A 533 25.65 -4.04 24.81
N PRO A 534 26.69 -4.87 24.59
CA PRO A 534 26.63 -5.90 23.56
C PRO A 534 25.46 -6.86 23.78
N GLY A 535 24.80 -7.26 22.69
CA GLY A 535 23.65 -8.16 22.75
C GLY A 535 22.77 -8.09 21.50
N ALA A 536 21.75 -8.95 21.44
CA ALA A 536 20.72 -8.93 20.41
C ALA A 536 19.57 -8.02 20.85
N TYR A 537 19.35 -6.94 20.11
CA TYR A 537 18.25 -6.02 20.33
C TYR A 537 17.12 -6.29 19.35
N GLU A 538 15.89 -6.14 19.82
CA GLU A 538 14.67 -6.19 19.01
C GLU A 538 13.85 -4.94 19.32
N VAL A 539 13.50 -4.19 18.28
CA VAL A 539 12.66 -3.00 18.38
C VAL A 539 11.37 -3.27 17.63
N GLU A 540 10.26 -3.29 18.37
CA GLU A 540 8.91 -3.42 17.83
C GLU A 540 8.25 -2.04 17.84
N TYR A 541 7.79 -1.59 16.67
CA TYR A 541 7.15 -0.28 16.52
C TYR A 541 6.25 -0.24 15.28
N THR A 542 5.40 0.79 15.20
CA THR A 542 4.49 0.99 14.07
C THR A 542 4.92 2.22 13.27
N CYS A 543 4.95 2.11 11.95
CA CYS A 543 5.21 3.22 11.03
C CYS A 543 4.26 3.20 9.84
N LEU A 544 4.28 4.25 9.02
CA LEU A 544 3.55 4.28 7.75
C LEU A 544 4.13 3.23 6.78
N LYS A 545 3.25 2.62 5.98
CA LYS A 545 3.64 1.64 4.97
C LYS A 545 4.62 2.19 3.94
#